data_AF-O29506-F1
#
_entry.id   AF-O29506-F1
#
_cell.length_a   1.000
_cell.length_b   1.000
_cell.length_c   1.000
_cell.angle_alpha   90.00
_cell.angle_beta   90.00
_cell.angle_gamma   90.00
#
_symmetry.space_group_name_H-M   'P 1'
#
loop_
_entity.id
_entity.type
_entity.pdbx_description
1 polymer ?
#
loop_
_entity_poly.entity_id
_entity_poly.type
_entity_poly.pdbx_seq_one_letter_code
_entity_poly.pdbx_strand_id
1 'polypeptide(L)'
;MKLSIADFEEWLRERGYDLMMGEQNFRLYLDLGFSALLFYNSNLLFSFILDKVGLKSADERVPDRLRFEIAKRLRRIEATKDEIEIELL
;
A
#
# COMPACT_ATOMS: atom_id res chain seq x y z
N MET A 1 -2.75 13.22 1.98
CA MET A 1 -1.47 12.51 2.21
C MET A 1 -0.99 11.98 0.88
N LYS A 2 0.23 12.34 0.48
CA LYS A 2 0.83 11.90 -0.79
C LYS A 2 1.99 10.96 -0.47
N LEU A 3 2.01 9.78 -1.09
CA LEU A 3 3.02 8.75 -0.89
C LEU A 3 3.59 8.35 -2.27
N SER A 4 4.88 8.08 -2.31
CA SER A 4 5.61 7.69 -3.52
C SER A 4 5.91 6.19 -3.53
N ILE A 5 6.25 5.66 -4.70
CA ILE A 5 6.67 4.26 -4.84
C ILE A 5 7.96 3.99 -4.04
N ALA A 6 8.79 5.01 -3.81
CA ALA A 6 9.96 4.92 -2.94
C ALA A 6 9.58 4.72 -1.47
N ASP A 7 8.57 5.45 -0.97
CA ASP A 7 8.05 5.26 0.39
C ASP A 7 7.50 3.84 0.59
N PHE A 8 6.88 3.28 -0.45
CA PHE A 8 6.37 1.92 -0.44
C PHE A 8 7.49 0.88 -0.54
N GLU A 9 8.51 1.11 -1.37
CA GLU A 9 9.70 0.28 -1.45
C GLU A 9 10.41 0.19 -0.09
N GLU A 10 10.68 1.33 0.56
CA GLU A 10 11.32 1.38 1.87
C GLU A 10 10.52 0.56 2.89
N TRP A 11 9.22 0.80 2.96
CA TRP A 11 8.31 0.09 3.87
C TRP A 11 8.31 -1.43 3.66
N LEU A 12 8.38 -1.88 2.40
CA LEU A 12 8.46 -3.30 2.06
C LEU A 12 9.81 -3.91 2.44
N ARG A 13 10.92 -3.19 2.22
CA ARG A 13 12.27 -3.66 2.56
C ARG A 13 12.47 -3.77 4.07
N GLU A 14 11.94 -2.83 4.85
CA GLU A 14 11.93 -2.92 6.33
C GLU A 14 11.25 -4.21 6.84
N ARG A 15 10.37 -4.80 6.03
CA ARG A 15 9.64 -6.05 6.31
C ARG A 15 10.24 -7.28 5.61
N GLY A 16 11.35 -7.12 4.89
CA GLY A 16 12.07 -8.21 4.23
C GLY A 16 11.42 -8.76 2.96
N TYR A 17 10.49 -8.02 2.35
CA TYR A 17 9.79 -8.47 1.13
C TYR A 17 10.71 -8.65 -0.07
N ASP A 18 11.77 -7.84 -0.15
CA ASP A 18 12.84 -7.96 -1.14
C ASP A 18 13.57 -9.31 -1.03
N LEU A 19 13.84 -9.76 0.20
CA LEU A 19 14.46 -11.07 0.47
C LEU A 19 13.49 -12.22 0.20
N MET A 20 12.21 -12.08 0.59
CA MET A 20 11.20 -13.12 0.42
C MET A 20 10.83 -13.38 -1.06
N MET A 21 10.77 -12.32 -1.87
CA MET A 21 10.44 -12.41 -3.30
C MET A 21 11.68 -12.64 -4.17
N GLY A 22 12.85 -12.19 -3.72
CA GLY A 22 14.05 -12.00 -4.52
C GLY A 22 14.03 -10.66 -5.26
N GLU A 23 15.19 -10.00 -5.35
CA GLU A 23 15.32 -8.61 -5.84
C GLU A 23 14.69 -8.40 -7.23
N GLN A 24 14.82 -9.35 -8.16
CA GLN A 24 14.23 -9.23 -9.49
C GLN A 24 12.68 -9.20 -9.44
N ASN A 25 12.07 -10.12 -8.69
CA ASN A 25 10.61 -10.15 -8.54
C ASN A 25 10.11 -8.95 -7.75
N PHE A 26 10.88 -8.50 -6.75
CA PHE A 26 10.59 -7.30 -5.98
C PHE A 26 10.54 -6.05 -6.88
N ARG A 27 11.50 -5.90 -7.80
CA ARG A 27 11.49 -4.80 -8.78
C ARG A 27 10.31 -4.89 -9.75
N LEU A 28 9.98 -6.08 -10.24
CA LEU A 28 8.78 -6.29 -11.08
C LEU A 28 7.49 -5.94 -10.32
N TYR A 29 7.42 -6.28 -9.03
CA TYR A 29 6.29 -5.95 -8.18
C TYR A 29 6.12 -4.44 -7.99
N LEU A 30 7.21 -3.71 -7.71
CA LEU A 30 7.19 -2.25 -7.62
C LEU A 30 6.85 -1.60 -8.97
N ASP A 31 7.30 -2.16 -10.09
CA ASP A 31 7.05 -1.64 -11.44
C ASP A 31 5.57 -1.74 -11.87
N LEU A 32 4.74 -2.57 -11.19
CA LEU A 32 3.29 -2.51 -11.35
C LEU A 32 2.75 -1.10 -11.05
N GLY A 33 3.32 -0.44 -10.06
CA GLY A 33 2.93 0.90 -9.62
C GLY A 33 1.57 0.94 -8.90
N PHE A 34 1.26 2.08 -8.28
CA PHE A 34 0.09 2.19 -7.40
C PHE A 34 -1.23 2.03 -8.13
N SER A 35 -1.38 2.54 -9.35
CA SER A 35 -2.61 2.41 -10.13
C SER A 35 -2.99 0.94 -10.36
N ALA A 36 -2.02 0.10 -10.75
CA ALA A 36 -2.25 -1.34 -10.90
C ALA A 36 -2.49 -2.01 -9.54
N LEU A 37 -1.67 -1.72 -8.54
CA LEU A 37 -1.80 -2.31 -7.20
C LEU A 37 -3.15 -1.98 -6.55
N LEU A 38 -3.65 -0.76 -6.74
CA LEU A 38 -4.97 -0.33 -6.27
C LEU A 38 -6.08 -1.04 -7.04
N PHE A 39 -5.98 -1.12 -8.38
CA PHE A 39 -6.95 -1.81 -9.23
C PHE A 39 -7.07 -3.30 -8.88
N TYR A 40 -5.95 -3.98 -8.63
CA TYR A 40 -5.91 -5.38 -8.22
C TYR A 40 -6.26 -5.61 -6.74
N ASN A 41 -6.62 -4.57 -6.00
CA ASN A 41 -6.95 -4.66 -4.58
C ASN A 41 -5.79 -5.25 -3.74
N SER A 42 -4.55 -4.81 -4.01
CA SER A 42 -3.33 -5.35 -3.40
C SER A 42 -3.33 -5.27 -1.88
N ASN A 43 -3.24 -6.43 -1.23
CA ASN A 43 -3.19 -6.49 0.24
C ASN A 43 -2.03 -5.68 0.82
N LEU A 44 -0.84 -5.73 0.20
CA LEU A 44 0.33 -4.99 0.67
C LEU A 44 0.14 -3.48 0.54
N LEU A 45 -0.48 -3.01 -0.54
CA LEU A 45 -0.78 -1.59 -0.69
C LEU A 45 -1.73 -1.11 0.40
N PHE A 46 -2.80 -1.87 0.69
CA PHE A 46 -3.70 -1.49 1.77
C PHE A 46 -3.01 -1.51 3.13
N SER A 47 -2.21 -2.52 3.43
CA SER A 47 -1.45 -2.59 4.67
C SER A 47 -0.49 -1.41 4.83
N PHE A 48 0.17 -1.01 3.74
CA PHE A 48 0.99 0.19 3.70
C PHE A 48 0.19 1.47 3.96
N ILE A 49 -0.94 1.66 3.28
CA ILE A 49 -1.81 2.82 3.49
C ILE A 49 -2.28 2.90 4.94
N LEU A 50 -2.69 1.76 5.52
CA LEU A 50 -3.15 1.67 6.90
C LEU A 50 -2.06 2.05 7.90
N ASP A 51 -0.86 1.53 7.70
CA ASP A 51 0.29 1.91 8.52
C ASP A 51 0.57 3.41 8.45
N LYS A 52 0.54 4.02 7.26
CA LYS A 52 0.77 5.47 7.08
C LYS A 52 -0.36 6.35 7.64
N VAL A 53 -1.60 5.88 7.70
CA VAL A 53 -2.69 6.60 8.41
C VAL A 53 -2.73 6.30 9.93
N GLY A 54 -1.76 5.55 10.45
CA GLY A 54 -1.64 5.23 11.88
C GLY A 54 -2.53 4.08 12.36
N LEU A 55 -3.11 3.31 11.45
CA LEU A 55 -3.92 2.12 11.76
C LEU A 55 -3.05 0.88 11.56
N LYS A 56 -2.32 0.48 12.61
CA LYS A 56 -1.58 -0.77 12.58
C LYS A 56 -2.54 -1.96 12.66
N SER A 57 -2.66 -2.74 11.60
CA SER A 57 -3.09 -4.13 11.75
C SER A 57 -1.91 -4.91 12.36
N ALA A 58 -2.17 -5.72 13.38
CA ALA A 58 -1.14 -6.59 13.98
C ALA A 58 -0.61 -7.64 12.99
N ASP A 59 -1.33 -7.87 11.89
CA ASP A 59 -1.03 -8.76 10.79
C ASP A 59 -0.97 -7.93 9.50
N GLU A 60 -0.13 -8.32 8.54
CA GLU A 60 -0.08 -7.76 7.20
C GLU A 60 -1.34 -8.10 6.39
N ARG A 61 -2.14 -9.06 6.89
CA ARG A 61 -3.52 -9.26 6.43
C ARG A 61 -4.44 -8.26 7.11
N VAL A 62 -4.85 -7.24 6.36
CA VAL A 62 -5.93 -6.36 6.79
C VAL A 62 -7.25 -7.12 6.73
N PRO A 63 -7.99 -7.30 7.85
CA PRO A 63 -9.33 -7.88 7.81
C PRO A 63 -10.27 -7.00 6.97
N ASP A 64 -11.15 -7.62 6.19
CA ASP A 64 -12.10 -6.89 5.32
C ASP A 64 -12.94 -5.86 6.09
N ARG A 65 -13.30 -6.17 7.34
CA ARG A 65 -14.00 -5.24 8.22
C ARG A 65 -13.20 -3.97 8.47
N LEU A 66 -11.88 -4.08 8.71
CA LEU A 66 -11.02 -2.92 8.92
C LEU A 66 -10.92 -2.10 7.64
N ARG A 67 -10.73 -2.75 6.48
CA ARG A 67 -10.76 -2.07 5.16
C ARG A 67 -12.03 -1.28 4.96
N PHE A 68 -13.18 -1.87 5.28
CA PHE A 68 -14.47 -1.23 5.13
C PHE A 68 -14.61 0.01 6.03
N GLU A 69 -14.14 -0.05 7.28
CA GLU A 69 -14.19 1.11 8.17
C GLU A 69 -13.25 2.25 7.72
N ILE A 70 -12.07 1.95 7.15
CA ILE A 70 -11.23 2.98 6.53
C ILE A 70 -11.88 3.53 5.27
N ALA A 71 -12.47 2.68 4.43
CA ALA A 71 -13.08 3.11 3.17
C ALA A 71 -14.16 4.18 3.39
N LYS A 72 -14.94 4.08 4.47
CA LYS A 72 -15.94 5.12 4.85
C LYS A 72 -15.32 6.47 5.21
N ARG A 73 -14.05 6.49 5.63
CA ARG A 73 -13.32 7.69 6.02
C ARG A 73 -12.50 8.26 4.86
N LEU A 74 -12.44 7.59 3.71
CA LEU A 74 -11.77 8.10 2.52
C LEU A 74 -12.68 9.15 1.85
N ARG A 75 -12.19 10.37 1.72
CA ARG A 75 -12.82 11.41 0.92
C ARG A 75 -12.42 11.30 -0.54
N ARG A 76 -11.13 11.04 -0.81
CA ARG A 76 -10.56 10.91 -2.16
C ARG A 76 -9.38 9.95 -2.12
N ILE A 77 -9.24 9.14 -3.17
CA ILE A 77 -8.05 8.35 -3.44
C ILE A 77 -7.72 8.46 -4.93
N GLU A 78 -6.49 8.81 -5.24
CA GLU A 78 -5.99 8.94 -6.60
C GLU A 78 -4.64 8.24 -6.69
N ALA A 79 -4.45 7.40 -7.71
CA ALA A 79 -3.22 6.64 -7.88
C ALA A 79 -2.73 6.76 -9.33
N THR A 80 -1.46 7.16 -9.47
CA THR A 80 -0.69 7.05 -10.71
C THR A 80 0.20 5.81 -10.63
N LYS A 81 1.14 5.63 -11.56
CA LYS A 81 2.15 4.56 -11.42
C LYS A 81 3.01 4.80 -10.18
N ASP A 82 3.47 6.03 -9.98
CA ASP A 82 4.57 6.33 -9.05
C ASP A 82 4.10 6.98 -7.74
N GLU A 83 2.87 7.50 -7.72
CA GLU A 83 2.34 8.24 -6.57
C GLU A 83 0.91 7.82 -6.23
N ILE A 84 0.58 7.85 -4.94
CA ILE A 84 -0.79 7.69 -4.43
C ILE A 84 -1.12 8.83 -3.49
N GLU A 85 -2.23 9.50 -3.75
CA GLU A 85 -2.76 10.58 -2.95
C GLU A 85 -4.07 10.15 -2.28
N ILE A 86 -4.13 10.34 -0.96
CA ILE A 86 -5.21 9.92 -0.10
C ILE A 86 -5.69 11.10 0.73
N GLU A 87 -6.97 11.42 0.62
CA GLU A 87 -7.65 12.43 1.44
C GLU A 87 -8.65 11.72 2.34
N LEU A 88 -8.57 11.98 3.65
CA LEU A 88 -9.54 11.49 4.62
C LEU A 88 -10.63 12.55 4.86
N LEU A 89 -11.78 12.13 5.36
CA LEU A 89 -12.85 12.99 5.87
C LEU A 89 -12.39 13.81 7.08
#